data_AF-A0A955R699-F1
#
_entry.id   AF-A0A955R699-F1
#
_cell.length_a   1.000
_cell.length_b   1.000
_cell.length_c   1.000
_cell.angle_alpha   90.00
_cell.angle_beta   90.00
_cell.angle_gamma   90.00
#
_symmetry.space_group_name_H-M   'P 1'
#
loop_
_entity.id
_entity.type
_entity.pdbx_description
1 polymer ?
#
loop_
_entity_poly.entity_id
_entity_poly.type
_entity_poly.pdbx_seq_one_letter_code
_entity_poly.pdbx_strand_id
1 'polypeptide(L)' 'MKERRKALGWDRAELARRAGVDRSALQLIERGEWSEEDALRRVDEVLDRTEAGEADVVLPPPQVDPNGMRMPN' A
#
# COMPACT_ATOMS: atom_id res chain seq x y z
N MET A 1 4.76 -6.93 -7.21
CA MET A 1 4.91 -6.41 -5.83
C MET A 1 6.10 -7.02 -5.07
N LYS A 2 6.10 -8.32 -4.72
CA LYS A 2 7.16 -8.94 -3.89
C LYS A 2 8.59 -8.72 -4.40
N GLU A 3 8.81 -8.91 -5.70
CA GLU A 3 10.14 -8.77 -6.30
C GLU A 3 10.58 -7.29 -6.39
N ARG A 4 9.66 -6.37 -6.77
CA ARG A 4 9.89 -4.90 -6.74
C ARG A 4 10.34 -4.44 -5.35
N ARG A 5 9.60 -4.83 -4.31
CA ARG A 5 9.94 -4.52 -2.90
C ARG A 5 11.34 -5.01 -2.51
N LYS A 6 11.70 -6.25 -2.88
CA LYS A 6 13.03 -6.80 -2.58
C LYS A 6 14.15 -6.10 -3.36
N ALA A 7 13.90 -5.70 -4.60
CA ALA A 7 14.86 -4.96 -5.41
C ALA A 7 15.22 -3.60 -4.78
N LEU A 8 14.25 -2.98 -4.09
CA LEU A 8 14.44 -1.77 -3.28
C LEU A 8 15.10 -2.03 -1.91
N GLY A 9 15.38 -3.29 -1.56
CA GLY A 9 15.93 -3.67 -0.26
C GLY A 9 14.94 -3.57 0.90
N TRP A 10 13.64 -3.44 0.61
CA TRP A 10 12.63 -3.21 1.64
C TRP A 10 12.05 -4.51 2.18
N ASP A 11 11.81 -4.53 3.49
CA ASP A 11 10.99 -5.57 4.09
C ASP A 11 9.49 -5.21 3.97
N ARG A 12 8.63 -6.18 4.32
CA ARG A 12 7.18 -6.04 4.16
C ARG A 12 6.60 -4.96 5.08
N ALA A 13 7.15 -4.78 6.29
CA ALA A 13 6.72 -3.74 7.21
C ALA A 13 7.04 -2.34 6.67
N GLU A 14 8.21 -2.16 6.04
CA GLU A 14 8.56 -0.88 5.45
C GLU A 14 7.63 -0.48 4.31
N LEU A 15 7.32 -1.41 3.39
CA LEU A 15 6.38 -1.14 2.30
C LEU A 15 4.96 -0.88 2.82
N ALA A 16 4.51 -1.64 3.83
CA ALA A 16 3.22 -1.44 4.46
C ALA A 16 3.12 -0.05 5.11
N ARG A 17 4.16 0.36 5.85
CA ARG A 17 4.25 1.68 6.46
C ARG A 17 4.21 2.79 5.42
N ARG A 18 4.98 2.67 4.33
CA ARG A 18 5.02 3.67 3.26
C ARG A 18 3.69 3.77 2.50
N ALA A 19 3.00 2.66 2.28
CA ALA A 19 1.71 2.67 1.60
C ALA A 19 0.51 3.00 2.52
N GLY A 20 0.73 3.04 3.84
CA GLY A 20 -0.33 3.21 4.83
C GLY A 20 -1.28 2.01 4.89
N VAL A 21 -0.81 0.80 4.55
CA VAL A 21 -1.63 -0.42 4.58
C VAL A 21 -1.23 -1.32 5.74
N ASP A 22 -2.12 -2.22 6.17
CA ASP A 22 -1.76 -3.20 7.19
C ASP A 22 -0.73 -4.21 6.67
N ARG A 23 0.24 -4.59 7.52
CA ARG A 23 1.30 -5.56 7.14
C ARG A 23 0.71 -6.94 6.81
N SER A 24 -0.34 -7.34 7.50
CA SER A 24 -1.04 -8.61 7.29
C SER A 24 -1.84 -8.55 6.00
N ALA A 25 -2.48 -7.41 5.72
CA ALA A 25 -3.13 -7.15 4.43
C ALA A 25 -2.12 -7.30 3.28
N LEU A 26 -0.96 -6.64 3.40
CA LEU A 26 0.11 -6.73 2.41
C LEU A 26 0.61 -8.17 2.23
N GLN A 27 0.68 -8.97 3.30
CA GLN A 27 1.05 -10.38 3.20
C GLN A 27 0.01 -11.19 2.42
N LEU A 28 -1.29 -11.00 2.68
CA LEU A 28 -2.37 -11.70 1.98
C LEU A 28 -2.43 -11.28 0.50
N ILE A 29 -2.23 -9.98 0.21
CA ILE A 29 -2.11 -9.44 -1.14
C ILE A 29 -0.91 -10.05 -1.88
N GLU A 30 0.26 -10.10 -1.25
CA GLU A 30 1.45 -10.74 -1.85
C GLU A 30 1.25 -12.24 -2.13
N ARG A 31 0.36 -12.90 -1.38
CA ARG A 31 0.00 -14.32 -1.57
C ARG A 31 -1.14 -14.53 -2.57
N GLY A 32 -1.81 -13.46 -3.01
CA GLY A 32 -3.01 -13.53 -3.85
C GLY A 32 -4.26 -14.04 -3.12
N GLU A 33 -4.25 -14.04 -1.79
CA GLU A 33 -5.35 -14.53 -0.95
C GLU A 33 -6.37 -13.43 -0.61
N TRP A 34 -6.01 -12.17 -0.83
CA TRP A 34 -6.89 -11.03 -0.64
C TRP A 34 -6.53 -9.94 -1.65
N SER A 35 -7.55 -9.31 -2.23
CA SER A 35 -7.42 -8.17 -3.13
C SER A 35 -8.36 -7.08 -2.66
N GLU A 36 -7.78 -6.01 -2.13
CA GLU A 36 -8.47 -4.76 -1.84
C GLU A 36 -7.90 -3.71 -2.80
N GLU A 37 -8.76 -3.12 -3.63
CA GLU A 37 -8.34 -2.23 -4.72
C GLU A 37 -7.57 -1.02 -4.21
N ASP A 38 -8.00 -0.42 -3.09
CA ASP A 38 -7.30 0.71 -2.48
C ASP A 38 -5.92 0.30 -1.93
N ALA A 39 -5.82 -0.81 -1.20
CA ALA A 39 -4.52 -1.29 -0.70
C ALA A 39 -3.56 -1.60 -1.85
N LEU A 40 -4.04 -2.25 -2.91
CA LEU A 40 -3.24 -2.55 -4.11
C LEU A 40 -2.74 -1.27 -4.77
N ARG A 41 -3.64 -0.32 -5.02
CA ARG A 41 -3.31 0.97 -5.65
C ARG A 41 -2.26 1.73 -4.85
N ARG A 42 -2.41 1.81 -3.52
CA ARG A 42 -1.46 2.50 -2.64
C ARG A 42 -0.08 1.89 -2.67
N VAL A 43 -0.01 0.55 -2.60
CA VAL A 43 1.28 -0.13 -2.62
C VAL A 43 1.96 0.02 -3.97
N ASP A 44 1.20 -0.04 -5.07
CA ASP A 44 1.75 0.16 -6.41
C ASP A 44 2.25 1.59 -6.61
N GLU A 45 1.50 2.60 -6.13
CA GLU A 45 1.89 4.01 -6.19
C GLU A 45 3.21 4.27 -5.44
N VAL A 46 3.40 3.70 -4.26
CA VAL A 46 4.68 3.82 -3.53
C VAL A 46 5.82 3.20 -4.31
N LEU A 47 5.63 2.00 -4.86
CA LEU A 47 6.67 1.31 -5.62
C LEU A 47 7.04 2.11 -6.87
N ASP A 48 6.05 2.55 -7.64
CA ASP A 48 6.24 3.29 -8.89
C ASP A 48 6.99 4.60 -8.68
N ARG A 49 6.56 5.42 -7.71
CA ARG A 49 7.21 6.70 -7.39
C ARG A 49 8.65 6.50 -6.90
N THR A 50 8.89 5.46 -6.12
CA THR A 50 10.24 5.14 -5.64
C THR A 50 11.13 4.67 -6.77
N GLU A 51 10.62 3.81 -7.66
CA GLU A 51 11.34 3.32 -8.84
C GLU A 51 11.60 4.45 -9.85
N ALA A 52 10.74 5.47 -9.88
CA ALA A 52 10.96 6.72 -10.63
C ALA A 52 12.04 7.63 -10.01
N GLY A 53 12.63 7.24 -8.87
CA GLY A 53 13.73 7.96 -8.22
C GLY A 53 13.28 8.98 -7.17
N GLU A 54 12.00 9.00 -6.81
CA GLU A 54 11.53 9.85 -5.71
C GLU A 54 11.94 9.23 -4.37
N ALA A 55 12.75 9.97 -3.61
CA ALA A 55 13.19 9.54 -2.29
C ALA A 55 12.06 9.71 -1.26
N ASP A 56 11.96 8.76 -0.33
CA ASP A 56 11.06 8.83 0.83
C ASP A 56 9.56 8.98 0.52
N VAL A 57 9.08 8.25 -0.49
CA VAL A 57 7.64 8.18 -0.79
C VAL A 57 6.88 7.52 0.36
N VAL A 58 6.02 8.30 1.02
CA VAL A 58 5.11 7.84 2.06
C VAL A 58 3.73 8.41 1.75
N LEU A 59 2.74 7.53 1.60
CA LEU A 59 1.35 7.92 1.46
C LEU A 59 0.76 8.15 2.86
N PRO A 60 -0.17 9.11 2.99
CA PRO A 60 -0.93 9.26 4.24
C PRO A 60 -1.67 7.95 4.54
N PRO A 61 -2.04 7.66 5.80
CA PRO A 61 -2.93 6.52 6.06
C PRO A 61 -4.24 6.69 5.28
N PRO A 62 -4.89 5.58 4.87
CA PRO A 62 -6.20 5.65 4.24
C PRO A 62 -7.13 6.44 5.17
N GLN A 63 -7.76 7.48 4.61
CA GLN A 63 -8.81 8.20 5.32
C GLN A 63 -10.02 7.28 5.35
N VAL A 64 -10.09 6.44 6.38
CA VAL A 64 -11.32 5.77 6.75
C VAL A 64 -12.22 6.85 7.34
N ASP A 65 -13.20 7.30 6.57
CA ASP A 65 -14.30 8.08 7.12
C ASP A 65 -14.87 7.29 8.31
N PRO A 66 -14.75 7.79 9.56
CA PRO A 66 -15.19 7.04 10.74
C PRO A 66 -16.70 6.85 10.78
N ASN A 67 -17.43 7.42 9.82
CA ASN A 67 -18.87 7.52 9.81
C ASN A 67 -19.57 6.55 8.85
N GLY A 68 -18.87 5.78 8.00
CA GLY A 68 -19.46 4.69 7.20
C GLY A 68 -20.81 4.98 6.50
N MET A 69 -21.15 6.25 6.23
CA MET A 69 -22.49 6.66 5.84
C MET A 69 -22.44 7.26 4.45
N ARG A 70 -22.98 6.50 3.50
CA ARG A 70 -23.31 6.99 2.16
C ARG A 70 -24.30 8.13 2.30
N MET A 71 -23.91 9.34 1.92
CA MET A 71 -24.85 10.44 1.69
C MET A 71 -25.65 10.11 0.42
N PRO A 72 -26.98 9.92 0.50
CA PRO A 72 -27.79 9.87 -0.70
C PRO A 72 -27.99 11.28 -1.25
N ASN A 73 -27.98 11.40 -2.58
CA ASN A 73 -28.60 12.51 -3.28
C ASN A 73 -29.90 12.02 -3.93
#